data_AF-A0A7S2FKB4-F1
#
_entry.id   AF-A0A7S2FKB4-F1
#
_cell.length_a   1.000
_cell.length_b   1.000
_cell.length_c   1.000
_cell.angle_alpha   90.00
_cell.angle_beta   90.00
_cell.angle_gamma   90.00
#
_symmetry.space_group_name_H-M   'P 1'
#
loop_
_entity.id
_entity.type
_entity.pdbx_description
1 polymer ?
#
loop_
_entity_poly.entity_id
_entity_poly.type
_entity_poly.pdbx_seq_one_letter_code
_entity_poly.pdbx_strand_id
1 'polypeptide(L)'
;MPLDIEEDQAPPLDDDEDDDEAPVYWDDKAALEKLRRTDEWKNLYRLVQTDGLAIRNAPMEMLSDREVVAEACWENGMALQYAPAEMQADWEIVACAVTKSGGSLLYASTELRNDRNIVLKAVAENGGSLEYASEQLRADREVVLTAVRQRGMALRYASDELRGDPEIVKVATRQSKRALMYASDYLKRDPKFVKEASSQPPVLTSRYE
;
A
#
# COMPACT_ATOMS: atom_id res chain seq x y z
N MET A 1 21.27 36.55 54.05
CA MET A 1 19.88 36.83 53.63
C MET A 1 19.93 37.69 52.37
N PRO A 2 19.04 37.52 51.39
CA PRO A 2 18.83 36.40 50.43
C PRO A 2 19.28 36.82 48.99
N LEU A 3 19.56 35.88 48.05
CA LEU A 3 18.76 35.47 46.86
C LEU A 3 18.32 36.66 45.96
N ASP A 4 18.52 36.68 44.62
CA ASP A 4 18.02 35.73 43.63
C ASP A 4 18.85 35.74 42.31
N ILE A 5 18.88 34.58 41.66
CA ILE A 5 19.18 34.33 40.24
C ILE A 5 17.86 34.49 39.47
N GLU A 6 17.93 34.88 38.20
CA GLU A 6 16.97 34.66 37.08
C GLU A 6 16.83 35.95 36.27
N GLU A 7 16.62 35.96 34.95
CA GLU A 7 16.80 35.00 33.86
C GLU A 7 16.59 35.87 32.61
N ASP A 8 17.26 35.50 31.53
CA ASP A 8 17.34 36.22 30.26
C ASP A 8 15.94 36.48 29.69
N GLN A 9 15.60 37.75 29.42
CA GLN A 9 14.33 38.13 28.79
C GLN A 9 14.36 37.72 27.32
N ALA A 10 13.93 36.49 27.05
CA ALA A 10 13.54 36.07 25.71
C ALA A 10 12.33 36.92 25.24
N PRO A 11 12.35 37.45 24.00
CA PRO A 11 11.19 38.14 23.44
C PRO A 11 9.99 37.17 23.32
N PRO A 12 8.74 37.71 23.31
CA PRO A 12 7.54 36.89 23.35
C PRO A 12 7.53 35.91 22.18
N LEU A 13 7.10 34.68 22.50
CA LEU A 13 6.77 33.64 21.53
C LEU A 13 5.75 34.25 20.56
N ASP A 14 6.14 34.33 19.28
CA ASP A 14 5.17 34.49 18.21
C ASP A 14 4.24 33.28 18.32
N ASP A 15 3.01 33.54 18.78
CA ASP A 15 1.86 32.67 18.59
C ASP A 15 1.60 32.63 17.07
N ASP A 16 2.46 31.90 16.35
CA ASP A 16 2.06 31.25 15.12
C ASP A 16 1.06 30.17 15.54
N GLU A 17 -0.18 30.59 15.79
CA GLU A 17 -1.36 29.78 15.52
C GLU A 17 -1.25 29.39 14.04
N ASP A 18 -0.45 28.37 13.77
CA ASP A 18 -0.65 27.50 12.62
C ASP A 18 -2.08 26.99 12.79
N ASP A 19 -3.01 27.74 12.17
CA ASP A 19 -4.30 27.28 11.71
C ASP A 19 -4.05 26.03 10.84
N ASP A 20 -3.78 24.91 11.50
CA ASP A 20 -4.10 23.57 11.03
C ASP A 20 -5.64 23.48 11.02
N GLU A 21 -6.29 24.32 10.21
CA GLU A 21 -7.61 24.05 9.68
C GLU A 21 -7.45 22.77 8.85
N ALA A 22 -7.56 21.62 9.53
CA ALA A 22 -7.91 20.37 8.89
C ALA A 22 -9.05 20.68 7.90
N PRO A 23 -8.89 20.35 6.61
CA PRO A 23 -9.78 20.86 5.57
C PRO A 23 -11.23 20.63 5.97
N VAL A 24 -11.97 21.72 6.13
CA VAL A 24 -13.37 21.73 6.58
C VAL A 24 -14.16 20.87 5.60
N TYR A 25 -14.33 19.61 6.00
CA TYR A 25 -14.95 18.62 5.15
C TYR A 25 -16.44 18.89 5.11
N TRP A 26 -16.96 18.78 3.91
CA TRP A 26 -18.29 19.22 3.55
C TRP A 26 -19.34 18.25 4.16
N ASP A 27 -19.84 18.53 5.36
CA ASP A 27 -20.74 17.64 6.14
C ASP A 27 -22.25 17.87 5.83
N ASP A 28 -22.58 18.45 4.67
CA ASP A 28 -23.98 18.71 4.29
C ASP A 28 -24.54 17.60 3.38
N LYS A 29 -24.80 16.40 3.90
CA LYS A 29 -25.41 15.30 3.10
C LYS A 29 -26.56 15.73 2.16
N ALA A 30 -27.32 16.77 2.52
CA ALA A 30 -28.41 17.27 1.71
C ALA A 30 -27.96 17.99 0.43
N ALA A 31 -26.84 18.71 0.42
CA ALA A 31 -26.33 19.31 -0.81
C ALA A 31 -25.44 18.35 -1.64
N LEU A 32 -24.88 17.27 -1.06
CA LEU A 32 -24.26 16.17 -1.81
C LEU A 32 -25.34 15.50 -2.65
N GLU A 33 -26.51 15.25 -2.05
CA GLU A 33 -27.68 14.72 -2.76
C GLU A 33 -28.19 15.68 -3.86
N LYS A 34 -28.04 17.01 -3.69
CA LYS A 34 -28.34 17.97 -4.78
C LYS A 34 -27.30 17.88 -5.90
N LEU A 35 -26.01 17.79 -5.55
CA LEU A 35 -24.91 17.61 -6.50
C LEU A 35 -25.06 16.32 -7.31
N ARG A 36 -25.43 15.20 -6.67
CA ARG A 36 -25.71 13.90 -7.34
C ARG A 36 -26.77 13.99 -8.45
N ARG A 37 -27.66 14.99 -8.38
CA ARG A 37 -28.73 15.19 -9.37
C ARG A 37 -28.29 15.97 -10.59
N THR A 38 -27.17 16.69 -10.54
CA THR A 38 -26.68 17.48 -11.68
C THR A 38 -26.22 16.56 -12.81
N ASP A 39 -26.32 17.05 -14.05
CA ASP A 39 -25.84 16.29 -15.21
C ASP A 39 -24.31 16.18 -15.21
N GLU A 40 -23.61 17.19 -14.72
CA GLU A 40 -22.17 17.19 -14.53
C GLU A 40 -21.72 16.04 -13.64
N TRP A 41 -22.35 15.87 -12.47
CA TRP A 41 -22.07 14.75 -11.56
C TRP A 41 -22.34 13.41 -12.23
N LYS A 42 -23.52 13.25 -12.84
CA LYS A 42 -23.89 11.98 -13.49
C LYS A 42 -22.95 11.62 -14.62
N ASN A 43 -22.50 12.60 -15.40
CA ASN A 43 -21.57 12.37 -16.50
C ASN A 43 -20.18 11.97 -15.97
N LEU A 44 -19.67 12.66 -14.94
CA LEU A 44 -18.41 12.30 -14.29
C LEU A 44 -18.48 10.93 -13.60
N TYR A 45 -19.56 10.64 -12.89
CA TYR A 45 -19.76 9.34 -12.24
C TYR A 45 -19.80 8.20 -13.27
N ARG A 46 -20.52 8.35 -14.38
CA ARG A 46 -20.48 7.38 -15.49
C ARG A 46 -19.08 7.21 -16.05
N LEU A 47 -18.29 8.29 -16.15
CA LEU A 47 -16.92 8.20 -16.62
C LEU A 47 -16.07 7.39 -15.65
N VAL A 48 -16.17 7.65 -14.33
CA VAL A 48 -15.49 6.88 -13.27
C VAL A 48 -15.82 5.39 -13.34
N GLN A 49 -17.09 5.05 -13.62
CA GLN A 49 -17.52 3.64 -13.79
C GLN A 49 -16.93 2.94 -15.02
N THR A 50 -16.39 3.69 -15.99
CA THR A 50 -15.77 3.12 -17.21
C THR A 50 -14.25 3.30 -17.26
N ASP A 51 -13.74 4.28 -16.53
CA ASP A 51 -12.34 4.61 -16.34
C ASP A 51 -12.15 5.10 -14.90
N GLY A 52 -11.76 4.20 -14.01
CA GLY A 52 -11.55 4.52 -12.60
C GLY A 52 -10.54 5.65 -12.36
N LEU A 53 -9.62 5.93 -13.31
CA LEU A 53 -8.67 7.05 -13.19
C LEU A 53 -9.28 8.41 -13.49
N ALA A 54 -10.50 8.46 -14.02
CA ALA A 54 -11.23 9.71 -14.22
C ALA A 54 -11.48 10.46 -12.90
N ILE A 55 -11.44 9.76 -11.76
CA ILE A 55 -11.59 10.35 -10.43
C ILE A 55 -10.55 11.44 -10.14
N ARG A 56 -9.39 11.44 -10.81
CA ARG A 56 -8.37 12.49 -10.68
C ARG A 56 -8.85 13.89 -11.06
N ASN A 57 -9.90 13.96 -11.87
CA ASN A 57 -10.52 15.20 -12.34
C ASN A 57 -11.82 15.50 -11.58
N ALA A 58 -12.20 14.65 -10.62
CA ALA A 58 -13.42 14.82 -9.85
C ALA A 58 -13.26 15.97 -8.83
N PRO A 59 -14.31 16.77 -8.61
CA PRO A 59 -14.28 17.81 -7.59
C PRO A 59 -14.20 17.18 -6.19
N MET A 60 -13.72 17.93 -5.20
CA MET A 60 -13.45 17.41 -3.85
C MET A 60 -14.69 16.79 -3.21
N GLU A 61 -15.86 17.38 -3.44
CA GLU A 61 -17.16 16.90 -2.98
C GLU A 61 -17.46 15.48 -3.50
N MET A 62 -16.99 15.14 -4.70
CA MET A 62 -17.14 13.79 -5.25
C MET A 62 -16.14 12.81 -4.66
N LEU A 63 -14.94 13.27 -4.29
CA LEU A 63 -13.95 12.46 -3.58
C LEU A 63 -14.39 12.15 -2.14
N SER A 64 -15.28 12.97 -1.59
CA SER A 64 -15.98 12.72 -0.32
C SER A 64 -17.05 11.65 -0.39
N ASP A 65 -17.55 11.33 -1.58
CA ASP A 65 -18.53 10.28 -1.75
C ASP A 65 -17.82 8.92 -1.79
N ARG A 66 -17.92 8.21 -0.65
CA ARG A 66 -17.37 6.87 -0.46
C ARG A 66 -17.76 5.90 -1.59
N GLU A 67 -19.00 5.99 -2.10
CA GLU A 67 -19.48 5.12 -3.17
C GLU A 67 -18.72 5.39 -4.48
N VAL A 68 -18.47 6.67 -4.80
CA VAL A 68 -17.72 7.04 -5.99
C VAL A 68 -16.27 6.58 -5.92
N VAL A 69 -15.63 6.75 -4.77
CA VAL A 69 -14.24 6.30 -4.56
C VAL A 69 -14.14 4.77 -4.63
N ALA A 70 -15.09 4.06 -4.02
CA ALA A 70 -15.12 2.60 -4.06
C ALA A 70 -15.28 2.07 -5.50
N GLU A 71 -16.19 2.64 -6.28
CA GLU A 71 -16.38 2.29 -7.70
C GLU A 71 -15.13 2.58 -8.53
N ALA A 72 -14.49 3.74 -8.31
CA ALA A 72 -13.25 4.08 -8.99
C ALA A 72 -12.13 3.06 -8.70
N CYS A 73 -11.99 2.66 -7.42
CA CYS A 73 -11.01 1.67 -6.98
C CYS A 73 -11.34 0.26 -7.48
N TRP A 74 -12.62 -0.06 -7.63
CA TRP A 74 -13.09 -1.32 -8.20
C TRP A 74 -12.74 -1.43 -9.69
N GLU A 75 -12.90 -0.35 -10.45
CA GLU A 75 -12.53 -0.32 -11.86
C GLU A 75 -11.01 -0.26 -12.05
N ASN A 76 -10.31 0.55 -11.26
CA ASN A 76 -8.86 0.63 -11.29
C ASN A 76 -8.30 0.86 -9.88
N GLY A 77 -7.60 -0.14 -9.32
CA GLY A 77 -7.04 -0.03 -7.97
C GLY A 77 -6.07 1.14 -7.78
N MET A 78 -5.45 1.66 -8.84
CA MET A 78 -4.59 2.85 -8.76
C MET A 78 -5.37 4.15 -8.53
N ALA A 79 -6.70 4.14 -8.67
CA ALA A 79 -7.56 5.29 -8.35
C ALA A 79 -7.42 5.73 -6.88
N LEU A 80 -7.02 4.83 -5.98
CA LEU A 80 -6.78 5.11 -4.56
C LEU A 80 -5.82 6.29 -4.33
N GLN A 81 -4.88 6.53 -5.24
CA GLN A 81 -3.92 7.65 -5.12
C GLN A 81 -4.57 9.03 -5.11
N TYR A 82 -5.78 9.15 -5.65
CA TYR A 82 -6.56 10.39 -5.71
C TYR A 82 -7.61 10.47 -4.61
N ALA A 83 -7.81 9.39 -3.87
CA ALA A 83 -8.74 9.36 -2.76
C ALA A 83 -8.20 10.20 -1.59
N PRO A 84 -9.07 10.86 -0.82
CA PRO A 84 -8.65 11.63 0.35
C PRO A 84 -8.20 10.69 1.48
N ALA A 85 -7.49 11.24 2.48
CA ALA A 85 -6.82 10.44 3.51
C ALA A 85 -7.78 9.50 4.27
N GLU A 86 -9.02 9.94 4.49
CA GLU A 86 -10.05 9.14 5.16
C GLU A 86 -10.40 7.87 4.36
N MET A 87 -10.46 7.99 3.02
CA MET A 87 -10.75 6.88 2.13
C MET A 87 -9.53 5.98 1.91
N GLN A 88 -8.31 6.54 1.98
CA GLN A 88 -7.06 5.79 2.02
C GLN A 88 -6.89 5.00 3.33
N ALA A 89 -7.63 5.36 4.38
CA ALA A 89 -7.73 4.64 5.64
C ALA A 89 -8.99 3.75 5.74
N ASP A 90 -9.90 3.79 4.76
CA ASP A 90 -11.07 2.91 4.71
C ASP A 90 -10.65 1.51 4.27
N TRP A 91 -10.81 0.55 5.17
CA TRP A 91 -10.37 -0.82 4.97
C TRP A 91 -11.01 -1.45 3.72
N GLU A 92 -12.30 -1.23 3.45
CA GLU A 92 -13.00 -1.88 2.34
C GLU A 92 -12.57 -1.30 1.00
N ILE A 93 -12.40 0.03 0.92
CA ILE A 93 -11.91 0.71 -0.28
C ILE A 93 -10.49 0.23 -0.60
N VAL A 94 -9.60 0.21 0.40
CA VAL A 94 -8.23 -0.26 0.20
C VAL A 94 -8.20 -1.75 -0.15
N ALA A 95 -9.00 -2.59 0.53
CA ALA A 95 -9.10 -4.01 0.22
C ALA A 95 -9.54 -4.24 -1.24
N CYS A 96 -10.49 -3.45 -1.72
CA CYS A 96 -10.91 -3.46 -3.12
C CYS A 96 -9.76 -3.04 -4.04
N ALA A 97 -9.13 -1.90 -3.78
CA ALA A 97 -8.04 -1.37 -4.59
C ALA A 97 -6.88 -2.36 -4.72
N VAL A 98 -6.43 -2.98 -3.62
CA VAL A 98 -5.29 -3.92 -3.64
C VAL A 98 -5.61 -5.23 -4.33
N THR A 99 -6.88 -5.63 -4.42
CA THR A 99 -7.28 -6.81 -5.19
C THR A 99 -7.27 -6.57 -6.71
N LYS A 100 -7.40 -5.30 -7.13
CA LYS A 100 -7.37 -4.90 -8.54
C LYS A 100 -5.97 -4.52 -9.01
N SER A 101 -5.20 -3.87 -8.13
CA SER A 101 -3.81 -3.54 -8.34
C SER A 101 -3.11 -3.56 -6.98
N GLY A 102 -2.35 -4.60 -6.69
CA GLY A 102 -1.64 -4.76 -5.43
C GLY A 102 -0.67 -3.60 -5.17
N GLY A 103 -0.20 -2.91 -6.21
CA GLY A 103 0.65 -1.73 -6.08
C GLY A 103 -0.03 -0.53 -5.41
N SER A 104 -1.38 -0.52 -5.39
CA SER A 104 -2.16 0.51 -4.71
C SER A 104 -1.91 0.57 -3.20
N LEU A 105 -1.34 -0.50 -2.61
CA LEU A 105 -0.93 -0.54 -1.19
C LEU A 105 -0.03 0.65 -0.80
N LEU A 106 0.74 1.21 -1.75
CA LEU A 106 1.55 2.42 -1.54
C LEU A 106 0.72 3.61 -1.01
N TYR A 107 -0.53 3.74 -1.46
CA TYR A 107 -1.41 4.86 -1.12
C TYR A 107 -2.32 4.58 0.08
N ALA A 108 -2.29 3.36 0.62
CA ALA A 108 -3.05 3.06 1.83
C ALA A 108 -2.42 3.77 3.04
N SER A 109 -3.26 4.04 4.04
CA SER A 109 -2.78 4.60 5.31
C SER A 109 -1.69 3.72 5.95
N THR A 110 -0.88 4.30 6.82
CA THR A 110 0.19 3.56 7.50
C THR A 110 -0.35 2.39 8.31
N GLU A 111 -1.52 2.55 8.91
CA GLU A 111 -2.23 1.51 9.66
C GLU A 111 -2.60 0.33 8.74
N LEU A 112 -3.14 0.61 7.56
CA LEU A 112 -3.53 -0.43 6.59
C LEU A 112 -2.34 -1.08 5.88
N ARG A 113 -1.22 -0.37 5.72
CA ARG A 113 0.07 -0.98 5.31
C ARG A 113 0.68 -1.89 6.36
N ASN A 114 0.20 -1.79 7.61
CA ASN A 114 0.49 -2.71 8.70
C ASN A 114 -0.65 -3.72 8.96
N ASP A 115 -1.74 -3.66 8.20
CA ASP A 115 -2.82 -4.65 8.26
C ASP A 115 -2.41 -5.89 7.46
N ARG A 116 -2.26 -7.00 8.18
CA ARG A 116 -1.81 -8.26 7.62
C ARG A 116 -2.70 -8.77 6.48
N ASN A 117 -4.02 -8.60 6.60
CA ASN A 117 -4.97 -9.12 5.61
C ASN A 117 -4.95 -8.29 4.32
N ILE A 118 -4.83 -6.96 4.44
CA ILE A 118 -4.66 -6.05 3.30
C ILE A 118 -3.35 -6.37 2.58
N VAL A 119 -2.25 -6.50 3.31
CA VAL A 119 -0.94 -6.80 2.72
C VAL A 119 -0.94 -8.17 2.04
N LEU A 120 -1.55 -9.20 2.65
CA LEU A 120 -1.69 -10.51 2.02
C LEU A 120 -2.44 -10.45 0.69
N LYS A 121 -3.55 -9.70 0.62
CA LYS A 121 -4.28 -9.47 -0.63
C LYS A 121 -3.39 -8.79 -1.67
N ALA A 122 -2.68 -7.73 -1.27
CA ALA A 122 -1.81 -6.97 -2.16
C ALA A 122 -0.67 -7.82 -2.73
N VAL A 123 0.04 -8.59 -1.89
CA VAL A 123 1.18 -9.41 -2.34
C VAL A 123 0.76 -10.66 -3.13
N ALA A 124 -0.46 -11.16 -2.90
CA ALA A 124 -1.04 -12.23 -3.69
C ALA A 124 -1.36 -11.76 -5.11
N GLU A 125 -1.82 -10.52 -5.29
CA GLU A 125 -2.03 -9.91 -6.61
C GLU A 125 -0.67 -9.57 -7.26
N ASN A 126 0.17 -8.79 -6.57
CA ASN A 126 1.49 -8.39 -7.04
C ASN A 126 2.53 -8.55 -5.92
N GLY A 127 3.38 -9.58 -6.03
CA GLY A 127 4.42 -9.85 -5.03
C GLY A 127 5.39 -8.68 -4.78
N GLY A 128 5.51 -7.73 -5.72
CA GLY A 128 6.30 -6.51 -5.52
C GLY A 128 5.74 -5.57 -4.45
N SER A 129 4.45 -5.65 -4.14
CA SER A 129 3.79 -4.81 -3.13
C SER A 129 4.32 -5.01 -1.72
N LEU A 130 5.08 -6.08 -1.48
CA LEU A 130 5.82 -6.28 -0.24
C LEU A 130 6.71 -5.08 0.12
N GLU A 131 7.19 -4.31 -0.88
CA GLU A 131 7.94 -3.07 -0.67
C GLU A 131 7.20 -2.04 0.19
N TYR A 132 5.87 -2.00 0.09
CA TYR A 132 5.03 -1.00 0.76
C TYR A 132 4.47 -1.47 2.10
N ALA A 133 4.67 -2.75 2.45
CA ALA A 133 4.27 -3.28 3.74
C ALA A 133 5.15 -2.74 4.88
N SER A 134 4.59 -2.70 6.08
CA SER A 134 5.35 -2.38 7.29
C SER A 134 6.56 -3.30 7.47
N GLU A 135 7.58 -2.83 8.19
CA GLU A 135 8.78 -3.64 8.48
C GLU A 135 8.43 -4.96 9.16
N GLN A 136 7.43 -4.94 10.05
CA GLN A 136 6.92 -6.10 10.77
C GLN A 136 6.35 -7.13 9.78
N LEU A 137 5.57 -6.70 8.79
CA LEU A 137 5.00 -7.61 7.78
C LEU A 137 6.01 -8.04 6.72
N ARG A 138 7.06 -7.25 6.47
CA ARG A 138 8.23 -7.70 5.67
C ARG A 138 9.07 -8.75 6.40
N ALA A 139 8.88 -8.91 7.71
CA ALA A 139 9.41 -10.01 8.52
C ALA A 139 8.38 -11.12 8.79
N ASP A 140 7.13 -10.99 8.34
CA ASP A 140 6.13 -12.06 8.46
C ASP A 140 6.40 -13.13 7.40
N ARG A 141 6.68 -14.34 7.88
CA ARG A 141 7.06 -15.47 7.05
C ARG A 141 6.02 -15.83 5.99
N GLU A 142 4.73 -15.80 6.33
CA GLU A 142 3.65 -16.17 5.41
C GLU A 142 3.42 -15.07 4.36
N VAL A 143 3.48 -13.81 4.77
CA VAL A 143 3.39 -12.66 3.86
C VAL A 143 4.52 -12.72 2.82
N VAL A 144 5.76 -12.89 3.27
CA VAL A 144 6.92 -12.99 2.38
C VAL A 144 6.83 -14.22 1.48
N LEU A 145 6.43 -15.38 2.01
CA LEU A 145 6.23 -16.59 1.20
C LEU A 145 5.20 -16.37 0.09
N THR A 146 4.10 -15.70 0.40
CA THR A 146 3.06 -15.36 -0.58
C THR A 146 3.62 -14.43 -1.66
N ALA A 147 4.35 -13.39 -1.25
CA ALA A 147 4.99 -12.45 -2.17
C ALA A 147 6.01 -13.12 -3.09
N VAL A 148 6.90 -13.98 -2.58
CA VAL A 148 7.93 -14.62 -3.41
C VAL A 148 7.37 -15.72 -4.31
N ARG A 149 6.27 -16.37 -3.91
CA ARG A 149 5.51 -17.28 -4.80
C ARG A 149 4.91 -16.52 -5.97
N GLN A 150 4.37 -15.33 -5.72
CA GLN A 150 3.82 -14.50 -6.79
C GLN A 150 4.92 -13.91 -7.68
N ARG A 151 6.00 -13.39 -7.08
CA ARG A 151 7.14 -12.80 -7.80
C ARG A 151 8.43 -13.06 -7.02
N GLY A 152 9.29 -13.97 -7.49
CA GLY A 152 10.52 -14.34 -6.78
C GLY A 152 11.45 -13.16 -6.42
N MET A 153 11.46 -12.11 -7.24
CA MET A 153 12.22 -10.88 -6.96
C MET A 153 11.74 -10.10 -5.73
N ALA A 154 10.54 -10.39 -5.21
CA ALA A 154 10.01 -9.80 -3.98
C ALA A 154 10.90 -10.09 -2.75
N LEU A 155 11.74 -11.13 -2.82
CA LEU A 155 12.71 -11.47 -1.77
C LEU A 155 13.59 -10.28 -1.36
N ARG A 156 13.85 -9.34 -2.27
CA ARG A 156 14.65 -8.13 -1.98
C ARG A 156 14.03 -7.22 -0.92
N TYR A 157 12.73 -7.32 -0.69
CA TYR A 157 11.99 -6.48 0.26
C TYR A 157 11.79 -7.16 1.62
N ALA A 158 11.99 -8.48 1.69
CA ALA A 158 11.90 -9.24 2.92
C ALA A 158 12.97 -8.81 3.93
N SER A 159 12.70 -9.06 5.22
CA SER A 159 13.68 -8.84 6.29
C SER A 159 14.96 -9.66 6.05
N ASP A 160 16.08 -9.19 6.60
CA ASP A 160 17.37 -9.88 6.45
C ASP A 160 17.34 -11.31 7.00
N GLU A 161 16.55 -11.55 8.05
CA GLU A 161 16.30 -12.88 8.60
C GLU A 161 15.64 -13.81 7.57
N LEU A 162 14.56 -13.37 6.92
CA LEU A 162 13.83 -14.17 5.94
C LEU A 162 14.56 -14.30 4.60
N ARG A 163 15.42 -13.33 4.25
CA ARG A 163 16.40 -13.48 3.15
C ARG A 163 17.46 -14.55 3.47
N GLY A 164 17.59 -14.91 4.73
CA GLY A 164 18.35 -16.05 5.20
C GLY A 164 17.53 -17.33 5.33
N ASP A 165 16.21 -17.37 5.18
CA ASP A 165 15.46 -18.63 5.28
C ASP A 165 15.71 -19.48 4.01
N PRO A 166 16.35 -20.68 4.10
CA PRO A 166 16.64 -21.51 2.95
C PRO A 166 15.39 -21.88 2.13
N GLU A 167 14.24 -22.05 2.79
CA GLU A 167 12.99 -22.44 2.13
C GLU A 167 12.41 -21.27 1.34
N ILE A 168 12.37 -20.07 1.93
CA ILE A 168 11.91 -18.86 1.23
C ILE A 168 12.80 -18.59 0.01
N VAL A 169 14.12 -18.67 0.18
CA VAL A 169 15.07 -18.42 -0.91
C VAL A 169 14.93 -19.48 -2.01
N LYS A 170 14.68 -20.75 -1.68
CA LYS A 170 14.38 -21.79 -2.67
C LYS A 170 13.12 -21.46 -3.47
N VAL A 171 12.03 -21.09 -2.78
CA VAL A 171 10.78 -20.69 -3.45
C VAL A 171 11.00 -19.48 -4.36
N ALA A 172 11.73 -18.46 -3.89
CA ALA A 172 12.05 -17.26 -4.66
C ALA A 172 12.90 -17.56 -5.90
N THR A 173 13.92 -18.39 -5.76
CA THR A 173 14.83 -18.77 -6.87
C THR A 173 14.16 -19.64 -7.91
N ARG A 174 13.18 -20.45 -7.51
CA ARG A 174 12.32 -21.21 -8.40
C ARG A 174 11.47 -20.30 -9.29
N GLN A 175 10.96 -19.19 -8.75
CA GLN A 175 10.22 -18.19 -9.53
C GLN A 175 11.12 -17.27 -10.35
N SER A 176 12.28 -16.90 -9.81
CA SER A 176 13.28 -16.14 -10.55
C SER A 176 14.67 -16.48 -10.05
N LYS A 177 15.50 -17.12 -10.89
CA LYS A 177 16.89 -17.47 -10.54
C LYS A 177 17.69 -16.26 -10.04
N ARG A 178 17.36 -15.06 -10.53
CA ARG A 178 17.99 -13.80 -10.09
C ARG A 178 17.71 -13.47 -8.63
N ALA A 179 16.65 -13.99 -8.02
CA ALA A 179 16.33 -13.77 -6.61
C ALA A 179 17.46 -14.22 -5.67
N LEU A 180 18.30 -15.18 -6.09
CA LEU A 180 19.46 -15.63 -5.32
C LEU A 180 20.42 -14.48 -4.95
N MET A 181 20.50 -13.42 -5.76
CA MET A 181 21.34 -12.27 -5.45
C MET A 181 20.93 -11.55 -4.15
N TYR A 182 19.66 -11.66 -3.77
CA TYR A 182 19.12 -11.09 -2.54
C TYR A 182 19.16 -12.06 -1.37
N ALA A 183 19.53 -13.32 -1.55
CA ALA A 183 19.74 -14.21 -0.41
C ALA A 183 20.86 -13.66 0.50
N SER A 184 20.83 -14.08 1.77
CA SER A 184 21.91 -13.82 2.72
C SER A 184 23.26 -14.30 2.19
N ASP A 185 24.36 -13.69 2.65
CA ASP A 185 25.71 -14.06 2.21
C ASP A 185 26.07 -15.50 2.53
N TYR A 186 25.56 -16.02 3.65
CA TYR A 186 25.84 -17.40 4.06
C TYR A 186 25.22 -18.42 3.10
N LEU A 187 23.98 -18.18 2.61
CA LEU A 187 23.33 -19.07 1.62
C LEU A 187 24.01 -18.97 0.25
N LYS A 188 24.41 -17.76 -0.15
CA LYS A 188 25.14 -17.56 -1.42
C LYS A 188 26.51 -18.24 -1.43
N ARG A 189 27.14 -18.41 -0.25
CA ARG A 189 28.44 -19.07 -0.10
C ARG A 189 28.34 -20.60 0.04
N ASP A 190 27.16 -21.17 0.27
CA ASP A 190 26.96 -22.61 0.31
C ASP A 190 26.79 -23.17 -1.12
N PRO A 191 27.79 -23.89 -1.66
CA PRO A 191 27.72 -24.41 -3.02
C PRO A 191 26.64 -25.48 -3.20
N LYS A 192 26.31 -26.23 -2.13
CA LYS A 192 25.25 -27.24 -2.17
C LYS A 192 23.90 -26.56 -2.35
N PHE A 193 23.65 -25.53 -1.54
CA PHE A 193 22.43 -24.74 -1.62
C PHE A 193 22.29 -24.06 -2.99
N VAL A 194 23.32 -23.37 -3.47
CA VAL A 194 23.29 -22.68 -4.78
C VAL A 194 23.02 -23.65 -5.94
N LYS A 195 23.63 -24.83 -5.91
CA LYS A 195 23.39 -25.88 -6.92
C LYS A 195 21.95 -26.40 -6.84
N GLU A 196 21.44 -26.63 -5.63
CA GLU A 196 20.06 -27.07 -5.42
C GLU A 196 19.07 -26.01 -5.94
N ALA A 197 19.21 -24.76 -5.51
CA ALA A 197 18.34 -23.64 -5.89
C ALA A 197 18.34 -23.36 -7.41
N SER A 198 19.47 -23.54 -8.09
CA SER A 198 19.59 -23.33 -9.54
C SER A 198 19.08 -24.47 -10.41
N SER A 199 18.91 -25.66 -9.83
CA SER A 199 18.48 -26.89 -10.53
C SER A 199 16.98 -27.16 -10.45
N GLN A 200 16.23 -26.45 -9.61
CA GLN A 200 14.78 -26.63 -9.52
C GLN A 200 14.07 -26.10 -10.78
N PRO A 201 13.11 -26.88 -11.35
CA PRO A 201 12.31 -26.41 -12.47
C PRO A 201 11.37 -25.28 -12.01
N PRO A 202 11.13 -24.26 -12.85
CA PRO A 202 10.20 -23.18 -12.51
C PRO A 202 8.82 -23.75 -12.16
N VAL A 203 8.13 -23.12 -11.21
CA VAL A 203 6.71 -23.44 -10.99
C VAL A 203 5.98 -22.93 -12.22
N LEU A 204 5.47 -23.84 -13.05
CA LEU A 204 4.38 -23.45 -13.95
C LEU A 204 3.23 -23.11 -13.01
N THR A 205 2.95 -21.82 -12.83
CA THR A 205 1.69 -21.41 -12.22
C THR A 205 0.61 -21.92 -13.16
N SER A 206 0.08 -23.09 -12.82
CA SER A 206 -1.13 -23.64 -13.41
C SER A 206 -2.22 -22.61 -13.16
N ARG A 207 -2.38 -21.67 -14.08
CA ARG A 207 -3.64 -20.94 -14.26
C ARG A 207 -4.64 -21.93 -14.83
N TYR A 208 -5.20 -22.76 -13.96
CA TYR A 208 -6.41 -23.55 -14.13
C TYR A 208 -7.00 -23.60 -12.70
N GLU A 209 -8.23 -23.18 -12.41
CA GLU A 209 -9.46 -23.01 -13.19
C GLU A 209 -10.24 -21.79 -12.66
#